data_AF-A0A2E6W6R1-F1
#
_entry.id   AF-A0A2E6W6R1-F1
#
_cell.length_a   1.000
_cell.length_b   1.000
_cell.length_c   1.000
_cell.angle_alpha   90.00
_cell.angle_beta   90.00
_cell.angle_gamma   90.00
#
_symmetry.space_group_name_H-M   'P 1'
#
loop_
_entity.id
_entity.type
_entity.pdbx_description
1 polymer ?
#
loop_
_entity_poly.entity_id
_entity_poly.type
_entity_poly.pdbx_seq_one_letter_code
_entity_poly.pdbx_strand_id
1 'polypeptide(L)'
;MRRLMDFVEEHNEYYGIFNGMLDLNNVKDRQEIADLIDCALSPENLHCDGEISHREAMQKLRRLNMCAKELLELDPSVTFYEYEG
;
A
#
# COMPACT_ATOMS: atom_id res chain seq x y z
N MET A 1 12.53 -2.42 2.19
CA MET A 1 11.63 -3.53 2.56
C MET A 1 10.90 -3.35 3.90
N ARG A 2 11.40 -2.55 4.86
CA ARG A 2 10.74 -2.43 6.18
C ARG A 2 9.33 -1.85 6.09
N ARG A 3 9.09 -0.87 5.20
CA ARG A 3 7.80 -0.16 5.13
C ARG A 3 6.74 -1.01 4.46
N LEU A 4 7.12 -1.77 3.44
CA LEU A 4 6.24 -2.75 2.81
C LEU A 4 5.83 -3.83 3.82
N MET A 5 6.77 -4.35 4.61
CA MET A 5 6.46 -5.31 5.68
C MET A 5 5.49 -4.72 6.71
N ASP A 6 5.79 -3.52 7.25
CA ASP A 6 4.93 -2.84 8.21
C ASP A 6 3.51 -2.62 7.64
N PHE A 7 3.39 -2.26 6.35
CA PHE A 7 2.09 -2.08 5.69
C PHE A 7 1.29 -3.38 5.58
N VAL A 8 1.94 -4.49 5.21
CA VAL A 8 1.28 -5.81 5.09
C VAL A 8 0.88 -6.35 6.47
N GLU A 9 1.71 -6.15 7.48
CA GLU A 9 1.39 -6.52 8.87
C GLU A 9 0.17 -5.75 9.39
N GLU A 10 0.16 -4.41 9.23
CA GLU A 10 -0.98 -3.57 9.58
C GLU A 10 -2.25 -4.03 8.83
N HIS A 11 -2.18 -4.26 7.52
CA HIS A 11 -3.32 -4.77 6.76
C HIS A 11 -3.83 -6.10 7.32
N ASN A 12 -2.93 -7.05 7.58
CA ASN A 12 -3.28 -8.38 8.07
C ASN A 12 -3.87 -8.35 9.49
N GLU A 13 -3.44 -7.43 10.34
CA GLU A 13 -3.97 -7.28 11.70
C GLU A 13 -5.46 -6.87 11.68
N TYR A 14 -5.84 -5.94 10.81
CA TYR A 14 -7.22 -5.42 10.77
C TYR A 14 -8.13 -6.15 9.77
N TYR A 15 -7.63 -6.45 8.57
CA TYR A 15 -8.42 -7.02 7.46
C TYR A 15 -8.22 -8.53 7.29
N GLY A 16 -7.07 -9.04 7.70
CA GLY A 16 -6.72 -10.46 7.52
C GLY A 16 -7.62 -11.42 8.27
N ILE A 17 -8.25 -10.97 9.37
CA ILE A 17 -9.23 -11.73 10.15
C ILE A 17 -10.48 -12.05 9.32
N PHE A 18 -10.87 -11.16 8.39
CA PHE A 18 -12.12 -11.29 7.63
C PHE A 18 -11.91 -11.78 6.21
N ASN A 19 -10.77 -11.45 5.58
CA ASN A 19 -10.52 -11.71 4.16
C ASN A 19 -9.32 -12.65 3.89
N GLY A 20 -8.61 -13.09 4.93
CA GLY A 20 -7.39 -13.87 4.81
C GLY A 20 -6.14 -12.99 4.84
N MET A 21 -5.03 -13.56 5.32
CA MET A 21 -3.75 -12.85 5.44
C MET A 21 -2.98 -12.89 4.12
N LEU A 22 -2.39 -11.77 3.73
CA LEU A 22 -1.54 -11.64 2.55
C LEU A 22 -0.08 -11.98 2.89
N ASP A 23 0.59 -12.72 2.00
CA ASP A 23 2.00 -13.11 2.13
C ASP A 23 2.85 -12.57 0.97
N LEU A 24 3.90 -11.80 1.29
CA LEU A 24 4.86 -11.28 0.31
C LEU A 24 5.63 -12.37 -0.47
N ASN A 25 5.61 -13.62 -0.03
CA ASN A 25 6.19 -14.73 -0.78
C ASN A 25 5.26 -15.32 -1.85
N ASN A 26 3.98 -14.96 -1.82
CA ASN A 26 2.99 -15.39 -2.79
C ASN A 26 2.83 -14.35 -3.90
N VAL A 27 3.07 -14.76 -5.14
CA VAL A 27 3.02 -13.87 -6.32
C VAL A 27 1.62 -13.26 -6.52
N LYS A 28 0.55 -13.99 -6.20
CA LYS A 28 -0.82 -13.44 -6.32
C LYS A 28 -1.06 -12.34 -5.29
N ASP A 29 -0.65 -12.60 -4.05
CA ASP A 29 -0.84 -11.66 -2.95
C ASP A 29 -0.03 -10.38 -3.19
N ARG A 30 1.13 -10.46 -3.86
CA ARG A 30 1.87 -9.24 -4.26
C ARG A 30 1.08 -8.32 -5.17
N GLN A 31 0.35 -8.87 -6.13
CA GLN A 31 -0.51 -8.02 -6.97
C GLN A 31 -1.65 -7.43 -6.14
N GLU A 32 -2.26 -8.21 -5.24
CA GLU A 32 -3.29 -7.69 -4.35
C GLU A 32 -2.77 -6.59 -3.41
N ILE A 33 -1.55 -6.74 -2.89
CA ILE A 33 -0.87 -5.70 -2.11
C ILE A 33 -0.62 -4.45 -2.97
N ALA A 34 -0.24 -4.62 -4.24
CA ALA A 34 -0.08 -3.49 -5.16
C ALA A 34 -1.40 -2.74 -5.35
N ASP A 35 -2.50 -3.46 -5.60
CA ASP A 35 -3.84 -2.89 -5.77
C ASP A 35 -4.32 -2.15 -4.50
N LEU A 36 -3.99 -2.66 -3.30
CA LEU A 36 -4.29 -2.02 -2.03
C LEU A 36 -3.51 -0.71 -1.82
N ILE A 37 -2.21 -0.71 -2.16
CA ILE A 37 -1.38 0.49 -2.10
C ILE A 37 -1.89 1.53 -3.10
N ASP A 38 -2.23 1.10 -4.31
CA ASP A 38 -2.77 1.94 -5.38
C ASP A 38 -4.09 2.59 -4.96
N CYS A 39 -5.02 1.80 -4.41
CA CYS A 39 -6.26 2.31 -3.86
C CYS A 39 -6.03 3.34 -2.74
N ALA A 40 -5.03 3.11 -1.88
CA ALA A 40 -4.68 4.04 -0.80
C ALA A 40 -4.00 5.34 -1.29
N LEU A 41 -3.38 5.31 -2.48
CA LEU A 41 -2.76 6.46 -3.15
C LEU A 41 -3.76 7.36 -3.87
N SER A 42 -4.98 6.88 -4.15
CA SER A 42 -6.02 7.71 -4.78
C SER A 42 -6.24 9.02 -4.00
N PRO A 43 -6.49 10.16 -4.69
CA PRO A 43 -6.69 11.46 -4.04
C PRO A 43 -7.76 11.44 -2.93
N GLU A 44 -8.83 10.68 -3.15
CA GLU A 44 -9.94 10.48 -2.22
C GLU A 44 -9.46 9.80 -0.93
N ASN A 45 -8.66 8.74 -1.06
CA ASN A 45 -8.15 7.98 0.09
C ASN A 45 -6.96 8.64 0.75
N LEU A 46 -6.20 9.47 0.04
CA LEU A 46 -5.11 10.26 0.62
C LEU A 46 -5.62 11.25 1.67
N HIS A 47 -6.77 11.85 1.44
CA HIS A 47 -7.32 12.89 2.31
C HIS A 47 -8.37 12.40 3.31
N CYS A 48 -8.80 11.13 3.24
CA CYS A 48 -9.82 10.54 4.13
C CYS A 48 -10.99 11.51 4.37
N ASP A 49 -11.78 11.77 3.32
CA ASP A 49 -12.97 12.65 3.35
C ASP A 49 -12.69 14.08 3.90
N GLY A 50 -11.44 14.53 3.81
CA GLY A 50 -10.99 15.86 4.26
C GLY A 50 -10.68 15.96 5.76
N GLU A 51 -10.69 14.85 6.50
CA GLU A 51 -10.49 14.84 7.95
C GLU A 51 -9.03 15.08 8.38
N ILE A 52 -8.06 14.83 7.50
CA ILE A 52 -6.63 14.98 7.82
C ILE A 52 -6.01 16.25 7.22
N SER A 53 -5.04 16.82 7.93
CA SER A 53 -4.31 18.00 7.45
C SER A 53 -3.49 17.68 6.19
N HIS A 54 -3.20 18.70 5.39
CA HIS A 54 -2.32 18.56 4.21
C HIS A 54 -0.97 17.93 4.56
N ARG A 55 -0.43 18.20 5.76
CA ARG A 55 0.83 17.62 6.22
C ARG A 55 0.72 16.11 6.44
N GLU A 56 -0.40 15.64 7.00
CA GLU A 56 -0.66 14.21 7.22
C GLU A 56 -0.90 13.48 5.90
N ALA A 57 -1.67 14.07 4.98
CA ALA A 57 -1.84 13.54 3.63
C ALA A 57 -0.49 13.37 2.90
N MET A 58 0.38 14.39 2.99
CA MET A 58 1.73 14.30 2.41
C MET A 58 2.61 13.24 3.07
N GLN A 59 2.47 13.00 4.38
CA GLN A 59 3.18 11.92 5.07
C GLN A 59 2.68 10.54 4.62
N LYS A 60 1.36 10.38 4.47
CA LYS A 60 0.71 9.18 3.95
C LYS A 60 1.19 8.87 2.52
N LEU A 61 1.14 9.86 1.64
CA LEU A 61 1.63 9.76 0.26
C LEU A 61 3.08 9.27 0.21
N ARG A 62 3.98 9.90 0.97
CA ARG A 62 5.40 9.50 1.02
C ARG A 62 5.58 8.07 1.52
N ARG A 63 4.84 7.67 2.56
CA ARG A 63 4.89 6.30 3.08
C ARG A 63 4.46 5.29 2.01
N LEU A 64 3.30 5.51 1.38
CA LEU A 64 2.74 4.63 0.36
C LEU A 64 3.65 4.52 -0.88
N ASN A 65 4.21 5.62 -1.36
CA ASN A 65 5.18 5.59 -2.47
C ASN A 65 6.44 4.79 -2.12
N MET A 66 6.92 4.85 -0.87
CA MET A 66 8.03 3.99 -0.45
C MET A 66 7.63 2.51 -0.41
N CYS A 67 6.40 2.17 -0.01
CA CYS A 67 5.90 0.79 -0.07
C CYS A 67 5.80 0.29 -1.52
N ALA A 68 5.23 1.09 -2.43
CA ALA A 68 5.13 0.76 -3.85
C ALA A 68 6.52 0.52 -4.47
N LYS A 69 7.49 1.41 -4.18
CA LYS A 69 8.88 1.23 -4.60
C LYS A 69 9.49 -0.06 -4.08
N GLU A 70 9.35 -0.36 -2.78
CA GLU A 70 9.88 -1.58 -2.18
C GLU A 70 9.22 -2.84 -2.78
N LEU A 71 7.94 -2.78 -3.17
CA LEU A 71 7.24 -3.88 -3.82
C LEU A 71 7.71 -4.09 -5.27
N LEU A 72 7.95 -3.02 -6.03
CA LEU A 72 8.54 -3.11 -7.38
C LEU A 72 9.97 -3.65 -7.36
N GLU A 73 10.76 -3.30 -6.33
CA GLU A 73 12.10 -3.87 -6.12
C GLU A 73 12.04 -5.38 -5.82
N LEU A 74 11.00 -5.84 -5.12
CA LEU A 74 10.76 -7.25 -4.82
C LEU A 74 10.21 -8.02 -6.03
N ASP A 75 9.27 -7.43 -6.75
CA ASP A 75 8.56 -8.03 -7.86
C ASP A 75 8.24 -6.99 -8.94
N PRO A 76 9.09 -6.85 -9.97
CA PRO A 76 8.87 -5.89 -11.04
C PRO A 76 7.66 -6.20 -11.95
N SER A 77 6.98 -7.34 -11.75
CA SER A 77 5.84 -7.74 -12.58
C SER A 77 4.50 -7.17 -12.11
N VAL A 78 4.43 -6.62 -10.89
CA VAL A 78 3.20 -6.01 -10.38
C VAL A 78 2.90 -4.70 -11.09
N THR A 79 1.62 -4.36 -11.19
CA THR A 79 1.15 -3.11 -11.82
C THR A 79 0.58 -2.14 -10.79
N PHE A 80 0.83 -0.84 -11.01
CA PHE A 80 0.22 0.28 -10.30
C PHE A 80 -0.38 1.25 -11.31
N TYR A 81 -1.42 1.99 -10.94
CA TYR A 81 -2.07 3.01 -11.77
C TYR A 81 -1.89 4.43 -11.21
N GLU A 82 -1.83 4.58 -9.89
CA GLU A 82 -1.69 5.83 -9.15
C GLU A 82 -0.24 6.12 -8.69
N TYR A 83 0.66 5.15 -8.82
CA TYR A 83 2.06 5.34 -8.46
C TYR A 83 2.83 6.15 -9.52
N GLU A 84 3.11 7.42 -9.21
CA GLU A 84 4.05 8.25 -9.96
C GLU A 84 5.46 8.10 -9.34
N GLY A 85 6.28 7.22 -9.93
CA GLY A 85 7.65 6.92 -9.48
C GLY A 85 8.68 8.02 -9.68
#